data_AF-A0A6B2TBB2-F1
#
_entry.id   AF-A0A6B2TBB2-F1
#
_cell.length_a   1.000
_cell.length_b   1.000
_cell.length_c   1.000
_cell.angle_alpha   90.00
_cell.angle_beta   90.00
_cell.angle_gamma   90.00
#
_symmetry.space_group_name_H-M   'P 1'
#
loop_
_entity.id
_entity.type
_entity.pdbx_description
1 polymer ?
#
loop_
_entity_poly.entity_id
_entity_poly.type
_entity_poly.pdbx_seq_one_letter_code
_entity_poly.pdbx_strand_id
1 'polypeptide(L)'
;AFDSATYRNRLGIDARADRLDALTSALAGIAAPLQAWYGVRVFTDTVADGAALPPEGELEALLAVEERAGRTDPYRRVAALLHLCGVRD
;
A
#
# COMPACT_ATOMS: atom_id res chain seq x y z
N ALA A 1 -6.95 -7.55 -17.04
CA ALA A 1 -5.96 -8.52 -17.55
C ALA A 1 -4.73 -8.46 -16.67
N PHE A 2 -4.04 -9.58 -16.42
CA PHE A 2 -2.86 -9.64 -15.54
C PHE A 2 -1.70 -8.73 -16.01
N ASP A 3 -1.62 -8.45 -17.30
CA ASP A 3 -0.59 -7.57 -17.88
C ASP A 3 -0.99 -6.08 -17.91
N SER A 4 -2.20 -5.74 -17.46
CA SER A 4 -2.66 -4.34 -17.41
C SER A 4 -2.14 -3.65 -16.15
N ALA A 5 -1.53 -2.48 -16.33
CA ALA A 5 -1.26 -1.54 -15.24
C ALA A 5 -2.38 -0.51 -15.06
N THR A 6 -3.49 -0.64 -15.79
CA THR A 6 -4.64 0.29 -15.69
C THR A 6 -5.86 -0.42 -15.11
N TYR A 7 -6.57 0.28 -14.25
CA TYR A 7 -7.80 -0.19 -13.62
C TYR A 7 -8.72 0.99 -13.30
N ARG A 8 -10.02 0.73 -13.14
CA ARG A 8 -10.95 1.72 -12.61
C ARG A 8 -10.94 1.62 -11.09
N ASN A 9 -10.53 2.69 -10.42
CA ASN A 9 -10.41 2.68 -8.96
C ASN A 9 -11.77 2.86 -8.26
N ARG A 10 -11.77 2.86 -6.92
CA ARG A 10 -12.98 3.02 -6.10
C ARG A 10 -13.73 4.35 -6.30
N LEU A 11 -13.07 5.37 -6.85
CA LEU A 11 -13.66 6.66 -7.19
C LEU A 11 -14.28 6.66 -8.60
N GLY A 12 -14.22 5.53 -9.31
CA GLY A 12 -14.76 5.40 -10.65
C GLY A 12 -13.92 6.10 -11.71
N ILE A 13 -12.65 6.42 -11.44
CA ILE A 13 -11.71 7.02 -12.40
C ILE A 13 -10.68 6.00 -12.86
N ASP A 14 -10.19 6.17 -14.09
CA ASP A 14 -9.07 5.37 -14.59
C ASP A 14 -7.80 5.75 -13.86
N ALA A 15 -7.14 4.72 -13.32
CA ALA A 15 -5.93 4.84 -12.52
C ALA A 15 -4.86 3.88 -13.03
N ARG A 16 -3.60 4.22 -12.73
CA ARG A 16 -2.45 3.35 -12.94
C ARG A 16 -2.11 2.63 -11.64
N ALA A 17 -1.92 1.33 -11.70
CA ALA A 17 -1.34 0.53 -10.63
C ALA A 17 0.19 0.60 -10.76
N ASP A 18 0.82 1.44 -9.94
CA ASP A 18 2.26 1.55 -9.88
C ASP A 18 2.92 0.31 -9.28
N ARG A 19 4.08 -0.07 -9.82
CA ARG A 19 4.87 -1.20 -9.33
C ARG A 19 6.04 -0.71 -8.48
N LEU A 20 6.40 -1.50 -7.46
CA LEU A 20 7.47 -1.15 -6.52
C LEU A 20 8.81 -0.89 -7.21
N ASP A 21 9.16 -1.71 -8.21
CA ASP A 21 10.39 -1.57 -8.99
C ASP A 21 10.43 -0.23 -9.73
N ALA A 22 9.38 0.11 -10.46
CA ALA A 22 9.26 1.37 -11.19
C ALA A 22 9.32 2.59 -10.25
N LEU A 23 8.62 2.54 -9.11
CA LEU A 23 8.65 3.60 -8.10
C LEU A 23 10.04 3.74 -7.44
N THR A 24 10.71 2.62 -7.18
CA THR A 24 12.08 2.61 -6.64
C THR A 24 13.06 3.24 -7.62
N SER A 25 12.95 2.91 -8.91
CA SER A 25 13.75 3.56 -9.97
C SER A 25 13.46 5.06 -10.08
N ALA A 26 12.20 5.47 -9.96
CA ALA A 26 11.83 6.88 -9.98
C ALA A 26 12.45 7.67 -8.81
N LEU A 27 12.41 7.11 -7.59
CA LEU A 27 13.04 7.67 -6.41
C LEU A 27 14.56 7.83 -6.57
N ALA A 28 15.24 6.79 -7.08
CA ALA A 28 16.67 6.86 -7.38
C ALA A 28 17.00 7.91 -8.45
N GLY A 29 16.16 8.05 -9.48
CA GLY A 29 16.32 9.03 -10.55
C GLY A 29 16.27 10.48 -10.08
N ILE A 30 15.58 10.73 -8.96
CA ILE A 30 15.58 12.04 -8.28
C ILE A 30 16.57 12.08 -7.11
N ALA A 31 17.63 11.27 -7.13
CA ALA A 31 18.66 11.22 -6.09
C ALA A 31 18.13 10.96 -4.66
N ALA A 32 16.94 10.36 -4.51
CA ALA A 32 16.34 10.01 -3.23
C ALA A 32 16.17 8.49 -3.11
N PRO A 33 17.24 7.67 -3.12
CA PRO A 33 17.12 6.21 -3.11
C PRO A 33 16.21 5.69 -1.99
N LEU A 34 15.52 4.58 -2.27
CA LEU A 34 14.59 3.96 -1.33
C LEU A 34 15.33 3.46 -0.08
N GLN A 35 14.94 3.95 1.09
CA GLN A 35 15.42 3.48 2.39
C GLN A 35 14.51 2.39 2.96
N ALA A 36 13.20 2.62 2.93
CA ALA A 36 12.21 1.71 3.48
C ALA A 36 10.90 1.79 2.70
N TRP A 37 10.10 0.73 2.75
CA TRP A 37 8.76 0.74 2.19
C TRP A 37 7.82 -0.15 2.99
N TYR A 38 6.54 0.17 2.92
CA TYR A 38 5.47 -0.51 3.63
C TYR A 38 4.29 -0.75 2.70
N GLY A 39 3.65 -1.90 2.84
CA GLY A 39 2.33 -2.16 2.30
C GLY A 39 1.27 -1.47 3.17
N VAL A 40 0.27 -0.87 2.55
CA VAL A 40 -0.81 -0.15 3.22
C VAL A 40 -2.15 -0.74 2.81
N ARG A 41 -3.02 -1.00 3.80
CA ARG A 41 -4.32 -1.69 3.66
C ARG A 41 -4.15 -3.11 3.11
N VAL A 42 -3.44 -3.95 3.85
CA VAL A 42 -3.23 -5.36 3.47
C VAL A 42 -4.53 -6.16 3.64
N PHE A 43 -5.25 -5.93 4.73
CA PHE A 43 -6.48 -6.68 5.06
C PHE A 43 -7.74 -5.84 4.86
N THR A 44 -7.61 -4.52 4.93
CA THR A 44 -8.73 -3.57 4.91
C THR A 44 -9.01 -2.96 3.54
N ASP A 45 -8.38 -3.47 2.47
CA ASP A 45 -8.60 -2.87 1.14
C ASP A 45 -10.06 -3.03 0.65
N THR A 46 -10.68 -4.15 1.00
CA THR A 46 -12.04 -4.51 0.57
C THR A 46 -13.14 -3.94 1.46
N VAL A 47 -12.79 -3.23 2.53
CA VAL A 47 -13.76 -2.60 3.43
C VAL A 47 -14.41 -1.41 2.73
N ALA A 48 -15.74 -1.38 2.76
CA ALA A 48 -16.53 -0.31 2.14
C ALA A 48 -16.27 1.05 2.83
N ASP A 49 -16.34 2.13 2.04
CA ASP A 49 -16.32 3.47 2.61
C ASP A 49 -17.50 3.68 3.55
N GLY A 50 -17.24 4.29 4.71
CA GLY A 50 -18.27 4.54 5.72
C GLY A 50 -18.75 3.30 6.48
N ALA A 51 -18.09 2.15 6.33
CA ALA A 51 -18.34 1.00 7.18
C ALA A 51 -18.15 1.38 8.66
N ALA A 52 -19.03 0.87 9.52
CA ALA A 52 -18.90 1.07 10.97
C ALA A 52 -17.59 0.45 11.46
N LEU A 53 -16.91 1.14 12.37
CA LEU A 53 -15.72 0.60 13.00
C LEU A 53 -16.08 -0.61 13.87
N PRO A 54 -15.21 -1.63 13.93
CA PRO A 54 -15.37 -2.69 14.90
C PRO A 54 -15.22 -2.14 16.33
N PRO A 55 -15.64 -2.92 17.36
CA PRO A 55 -15.40 -2.56 18.76
C PRO A 55 -13.94 -2.21 19.04
N GLU A 56 -13.68 -1.33 20.00
CA GLU A 56 -12.35 -0.74 20.25
C GLU A 56 -11.22 -1.78 20.35
N GLY A 57 -11.41 -2.85 21.13
CA GLY A 57 -10.40 -3.90 21.26
C GLY A 57 -10.13 -4.69 19.97
N GLU A 58 -11.13 -4.86 19.11
CA GLU A 58 -10.96 -5.47 17.78
C GLU A 58 -10.30 -4.50 16.81
N LEU A 59 -10.62 -3.21 16.90
CA LEU A 59 -9.99 -2.16 16.10
C LEU A 59 -8.49 -2.08 16.41
N GLU A 60 -8.10 -2.09 17.68
CA GLU A 60 -6.70 -2.10 18.09
C GLU A 60 -5.96 -3.32 17.56
N ALA A 61 -6.56 -4.52 17.69
CA ALA A 61 -5.97 -5.75 17.17
C ALA A 61 -5.81 -5.70 15.65
N LEU A 62 -6.81 -5.19 14.92
CA LEU A 62 -6.76 -5.02 13.47
C LEU A 62 -5.66 -4.05 13.05
N LEU A 63 -5.52 -2.91 13.74
CA LEU A 63 -4.46 -1.93 13.48
C LEU A 63 -3.07 -2.53 13.71
N ALA A 64 -2.87 -3.27 14.80
CA ALA A 64 -1.60 -3.93 15.10
C ALA A 64 -1.24 -4.99 14.04
N VAL A 65 -2.23 -5.73 13.54
CA VAL A 65 -2.06 -6.74 12.49
C VAL A 65 -1.76 -6.08 11.14
N GLU A 66 -2.46 -5.01 10.77
CA GLU A 66 -2.18 -4.22 9.57
C GLU A 66 -0.77 -3.63 9.61
N GLU A 67 -0.36 -3.04 10.74
CA GLU A 67 0.97 -2.47 10.91
C GLU A 67 2.06 -3.53 10.72
N ARG A 68 1.89 -4.71 11.33
CA ARG A 68 2.82 -5.84 11.19
C ARG A 68 2.86 -6.36 9.76
N ALA A 69 1.71 -6.56 9.13
CA ALA A 69 1.62 -7.05 7.76
C ALA A 69 2.25 -6.05 6.77
N GLY A 70 2.02 -4.76 6.97
CA GLY A 70 2.58 -3.69 6.13
C GLY A 70 4.10 -3.65 6.10
N ARG A 71 4.79 -4.18 7.13
CA ARG A 71 6.26 -4.29 7.17
C ARG A 71 6.81 -5.67 6.87
N THR A 72 5.98 -6.69 6.63
CA THR A 72 6.41 -8.10 6.57
C THR A 72 6.15 -8.73 5.20
N ASP A 73 7.17 -9.30 4.57
CA ASP A 73 6.98 -10.17 3.40
C ASP A 73 6.37 -11.52 3.84
N PRO A 74 5.47 -12.13 3.06
CA PRO A 74 4.99 -11.68 1.74
C PRO A 74 3.84 -10.65 1.81
N TYR A 75 3.26 -10.41 2.98
CA TYR A 75 2.03 -9.61 3.15
C TYR A 75 2.09 -8.21 2.53
N ARG A 76 3.17 -7.46 2.80
CA ARG A 76 3.34 -6.10 2.27
C ARG A 76 3.37 -6.02 0.74
N ARG A 77 3.67 -7.13 0.03
CA ARG A 77 3.74 -7.17 -1.45
C ARG A 77 2.38 -7.24 -2.12
N VAL A 78 1.34 -7.65 -1.40
CA VAL A 78 -0.03 -7.75 -1.92
C VAL A 78 -0.93 -6.63 -1.44
N ALA A 79 -0.38 -5.63 -0.75
CA ALA A 79 -1.11 -4.48 -0.27
C ALA A 79 -1.65 -3.63 -1.44
N ALA A 80 -2.81 -3.02 -1.24
CA ALA A 80 -3.43 -2.19 -2.26
C ALA A 80 -2.68 -0.88 -2.52
N LEU A 81 -1.95 -0.38 -1.52
CA LEU A 81 -1.15 0.84 -1.59
C LEU A 81 0.26 0.59 -1.07
N LEU A 82 1.21 1.40 -1.55
CA LEU A 82 2.61 1.39 -1.11
C LEU A 82 2.96 2.73 -0.47
N HIS A 83 3.61 2.69 0.68
CA HIS A 83 4.30 3.84 1.28
C HIS A 83 5.80 3.67 1.08
N LEU A 84 6.46 4.62 0.40
CA LEU A 84 7.90 4.56 0.13
C LEU A 84 8.60 5.73 0.82
N CYS A 85 9.69 5.44 1.52
CA CYS A 85 10.54 6.43 2.17
C CYS A 85 11.87 6.50 1.40
N GLY A 86 12.07 7.56 0.62
CA GLY A 86 13.35 7.87 -0.02
C GLY A 86 14.15 8.88 0.79
N VAL A 87 15.47 8.78 0.79
CA VAL A 87 16.37 9.70 1.51
C VAL A 87 17.39 10.34 0.59
N ARG A 88 17.78 11.58 0.89
CA ARG A 88 18.90 12.29 0.28
C ARG A 88 19.89 12.63 1.39
N ASP A 89 21.18 12.42 1.13
CA ASP A 89 22.26 12.90 2.00
C ASP A 89 22.40 14.43 1.94
#